data_AF-A0A9W7CY94-F1
#
_entry.id   AF-A0A9W7CY94-F1
#
_cell.length_a   1.000
_cell.length_b   1.000
_cell.length_c   1.000
_cell.angle_alpha   90.00
_cell.angle_beta   90.00
_cell.angle_gamma   90.00
#
_symmetry.space_group_name_H-M   'P 1'
#
loop_
_entity.id
_entity.type
_entity.pdbx_description
1 polymer ?
#
loop_
_entity_poly.entity_id
_entity_poly.type
_entity_poly.pdbx_seq_one_letter_code
_entity_poly.pdbx_strand_id
1 'polypeptide(L)'
;MQHIIDAVNDAATSNTTVYIPRMNSFFKSYKPLVTELYRTLVGVQQYQIFKMECNSQGIVQCKKGPDDEPVKQDLRRKVNGVLTESDKVERMLTYFLENLSPPPQNTEKMLDLHNKIRKYVPDEFQEDAIYAAPSVAEEDDAKAAKQARRKHRAAMAKAAKQNSDRRAASANEAGEATKRRKTA
;
A
#
# COMPACT_ATOMS: atom_id res chain seq x y z
N MET A 1 5.66 -25.49 -6.82
CA MET A 1 4.46 -24.82 -6.28
C MET A 1 4.37 -24.88 -4.77
N GLN A 2 4.57 -26.03 -4.12
CA GLN A 2 4.49 -26.12 -2.64
C GLN A 2 5.38 -25.12 -1.92
N HIS A 3 6.65 -25.01 -2.32
CA HIS A 3 7.59 -24.01 -1.75
C HIS A 3 7.13 -22.55 -1.89
N ILE A 4 6.31 -22.23 -2.90
CA ILE A 4 5.73 -20.89 -3.09
C ILE A 4 4.59 -20.68 -2.11
N ILE A 5 3.72 -21.69 -1.96
CA ILE A 5 2.59 -21.67 -1.01
C ILE A 5 3.12 -21.50 0.41
N ASP A 6 4.15 -22.28 0.78
CA ASP A 6 4.78 -22.20 2.10
C ASP A 6 5.41 -20.83 2.34
N ALA A 7 6.14 -20.28 1.36
CA ALA A 7 6.71 -18.93 1.46
C ALA A 7 5.65 -17.83 1.59
N VAL A 8 4.51 -17.97 0.91
CA VAL A 8 3.38 -17.03 1.02
C VAL A 8 2.73 -17.13 2.40
N ASN A 9 2.51 -18.34 2.90
CA ASN A 9 1.93 -18.57 4.23
C ASN A 9 2.85 -18.02 5.33
N ASP A 10 4.15 -18.30 5.26
CA ASP A 10 5.15 -17.75 6.19
C ASP A 10 5.14 -16.22 6.16
N ALA A 11 5.17 -15.61 4.96
CA ALA A 11 5.12 -14.16 4.83
C ALA A 11 3.81 -13.55 5.34
N ALA A 12 2.69 -14.25 5.20
CA ALA A 12 1.39 -13.82 5.71
C ALA A 12 1.32 -13.86 7.24
N THR A 13 2.06 -14.76 7.90
CA THR A 13 2.10 -14.79 9.38
C THR A 13 2.90 -13.65 9.99
N SER A 14 3.86 -13.07 9.25
CA SER A 14 4.76 -12.02 9.75
C SER A 14 4.51 -10.64 9.15
N ASN A 15 3.46 -10.45 8.34
CA ASN A 15 3.21 -9.17 7.70
C ASN A 15 2.51 -8.17 8.65
N THR A 16 3.23 -7.13 9.04
CA THR A 16 2.64 -6.02 9.81
C THR A 16 2.29 -4.87 8.87
N THR A 17 1.03 -4.42 8.93
CA THR A 17 0.61 -3.19 8.25
C THR A 17 0.97 -2.01 9.15
N VAL A 18 1.83 -1.11 8.67
CA VAL A 18 2.22 0.12 9.39
C VAL A 18 1.52 1.34 8.77
N TYR A 19 0.98 2.26 9.59
CA TYR A 19 0.44 3.52 9.05
C TYR A 19 1.59 4.38 8.59
N ILE A 20 1.37 5.05 7.48
CA ILE A 20 2.18 6.20 7.12
C ILE A 20 1.21 7.37 6.90
N PRO A 21 1.01 8.26 7.89
CA PRO A 21 0.08 9.36 7.77
C PRO A 21 0.33 10.18 6.50
N ARG A 22 -0.76 10.46 5.77
CA ARG A 22 -0.73 11.30 4.56
C ARG A 22 -0.22 12.73 4.83
N MET A 23 -0.17 13.15 6.09
CA MET A 23 0.47 14.39 6.56
C MET A 23 2.01 14.26 6.52
N ASN A 24 2.52 14.06 5.31
CA ASN A 24 3.65 14.74 4.66
C ASN A 24 5.04 14.90 5.31
N SER A 25 5.45 14.03 6.23
CA SER A 25 6.89 13.88 6.51
C SER A 25 7.37 12.49 6.89
N PHE A 26 6.50 11.50 7.11
CA PHE A 26 6.96 10.16 7.52
C PHE A 26 7.80 9.46 6.44
N PHE A 27 7.37 9.44 5.18
CA PHE A 27 8.22 8.95 4.08
C PHE A 27 9.52 9.78 3.91
N LYS A 28 9.60 10.97 4.51
CA LYS A 28 10.83 11.77 4.58
C LYS A 28 11.64 11.50 5.86
N SER A 29 11.02 11.06 6.96
CA SER A 29 11.67 10.82 8.27
C SER A 29 12.09 9.36 8.47
N TYR A 30 11.40 8.39 7.87
CA TYR A 30 11.84 6.99 7.88
C TYR A 30 13.17 6.83 7.14
N LYS A 31 13.37 7.62 6.06
CA LYS A 31 14.57 7.50 5.23
C LYS A 31 15.83 7.79 6.04
N PRO A 32 15.96 8.92 6.77
CA PRO A 32 17.04 9.14 7.73
C PRO A 32 17.25 7.97 8.69
N LEU A 33 16.20 7.50 9.37
CA LEU A 33 16.27 6.39 10.33
C LEU A 33 16.81 5.10 9.69
N VAL A 34 16.23 4.69 8.55
CA VAL A 34 16.65 3.50 7.81
C VAL A 34 18.06 3.67 7.26
N THR A 35 18.44 4.86 6.79
CA THR A 35 19.81 5.12 6.32
C THR A 35 20.83 5.20 7.45
N GLU A 36 20.42 5.47 8.69
CA GLU A 36 21.29 5.44 9.86
C GLU A 36 21.51 4.01 10.35
N LEU A 37 20.45 3.19 10.35
CA LEU A 37 20.51 1.81 10.82
C LEU A 37 21.09 0.85 9.78
N TYR A 38 20.77 1.07 8.50
CA TYR A 38 21.09 0.15 7.42
C TYR A 38 21.95 0.75 6.30
N ARG A 39 22.72 -0.13 5.66
CA ARG A 39 23.48 0.09 4.44
C ARG A 39 22.59 -0.21 3.24
N THR A 40 22.93 0.39 2.11
CA THR A 40 22.28 0.07 0.85
C THR A 40 22.65 -1.35 0.41
N LEU A 41 21.63 -2.16 0.09
CA LEU A 41 21.81 -3.47 -0.51
C LEU A 41 22.33 -3.30 -1.95
N VAL A 42 23.56 -3.73 -2.21
CA VAL A 42 24.20 -3.61 -3.53
C VAL A 42 23.77 -4.77 -4.43
N GLY A 43 23.54 -4.49 -5.71
CA GLY A 43 23.17 -5.53 -6.68
C GLY A 43 21.77 -6.10 -6.48
N VAL A 44 20.85 -5.35 -5.86
CA VAL A 44 19.48 -5.81 -5.57
C VAL A 44 18.76 -6.40 -6.78
N GLN A 45 19.01 -5.86 -7.98
CA GLN A 45 18.41 -6.33 -9.24
C GLN A 45 18.83 -7.77 -9.64
N GLN A 46 19.89 -8.31 -9.04
CA GLN A 46 20.34 -9.68 -9.30
C GLN A 46 19.50 -10.72 -8.55
N TYR A 47 18.71 -10.28 -7.56
CA TYR A 47 17.93 -11.15 -6.69
C TYR A 47 16.43 -10.97 -6.98
N GLN A 48 15.69 -12.07 -6.97
CA GLN A 48 14.25 -12.08 -7.14
C GLN A 48 13.50 -12.26 -5.82
N ILE A 49 14.13 -12.90 -4.83
CA ILE A 49 13.50 -13.24 -3.55
C ILE A 49 14.34 -12.68 -2.41
N PHE A 50 13.67 -12.02 -1.47
CA PHE A 50 14.27 -11.47 -0.27
C PHE A 50 13.51 -12.01 0.94
N LYS A 51 14.24 -12.51 1.93
CA LYS A 51 13.69 -12.95 3.22
C LYS A 51 14.43 -12.24 4.34
N MET A 52 13.67 -11.75 5.31
CA MET A 52 14.18 -11.12 6.51
C MET A 52 13.45 -11.75 7.69
N GLU A 53 14.20 -12.28 8.65
CA GLU A 53 13.62 -12.91 9.83
C GLU A 53 13.57 -11.91 10.98
N CYS A 54 12.51 -11.97 11.78
CA CYS A 54 12.33 -11.07 12.92
C CYS A 54 13.48 -11.21 13.93
N ASN A 55 13.97 -12.44 14.14
CA ASN A 55 15.06 -12.75 15.08
C ASN A 55 16.44 -12.31 14.57
N SER A 56 16.56 -11.95 13.29
CA SER A 56 17.84 -11.57 12.67
C SER A 56 17.72 -10.21 11.99
N GLN A 57 17.23 -9.22 12.73
CA GLN A 57 16.95 -7.90 12.21
C GLN A 57 18.21 -7.23 11.65
N GLY A 58 18.11 -6.76 10.41
CA GLY A 58 19.20 -6.21 9.62
C GLY A 58 19.95 -7.20 8.73
N ILE A 59 19.66 -8.50 8.82
CA ILE A 59 20.19 -9.51 7.89
C ILE A 59 19.11 -9.85 6.87
N VAL A 60 19.46 -9.72 5.58
CA VAL A 60 18.58 -10.07 4.47
C VAL A 60 19.15 -11.29 3.74
N GLN A 61 18.36 -12.35 3.65
CA GLN A 61 18.63 -13.48 2.78
C GLN A 61 18.15 -13.14 1.36
N CYS A 62 19.03 -13.22 0.38
CA CYS A 62 18.76 -12.87 -1.00
C CYS A 62 18.91 -14.11 -1.89
N LYS A 63 17.95 -14.40 -2.76
CA LYS A 63 18.05 -15.48 -3.78
C LYS A 63 17.82 -14.94 -5.19
N LYS A 64 18.57 -15.49 -6.16
CA LYS A 64 18.44 -15.13 -7.58
C LYS A 64 17.17 -15.73 -8.21
N GLY A 65 16.83 -16.94 -7.80
CA GLY A 65 15.58 -17.63 -8.11
C GLY A 65 15.10 -18.46 -6.90
N PRO A 66 13.95 -19.13 -7.02
CA PRO A 66 13.35 -19.94 -5.94
C PRO A 66 14.26 -21.08 -5.46
N ASP A 67 14.93 -21.75 -6.41
CA ASP A 67 15.76 -22.93 -6.16
C ASP A 67 17.23 -22.60 -5.89
N ASP A 68 17.63 -21.33 -6.03
CA ASP A 68 18.99 -20.90 -5.77
C ASP A 68 19.28 -20.81 -4.26
N GLU A 69 20.55 -21.07 -3.93
CA GLU A 69 21.05 -20.98 -2.56
C GLU A 69 20.97 -19.53 -2.04
N PRO A 70 20.46 -19.30 -0.81
CA PRO A 70 20.34 -17.97 -0.24
C PRO A 70 21.70 -17.37 0.13
N VAL A 71 21.93 -16.15 -0.33
CA VAL A 71 23.06 -15.31 0.07
C VAL A 71 22.64 -14.40 1.22
N LYS A 72 23.31 -14.53 2.38
CA LYS A 72 23.07 -13.66 3.53
C LYS A 72 23.83 -12.35 3.38
N GLN A 73 23.11 -11.23 3.45
CA GLN A 73 23.68 -9.89 3.47
C GLN A 73 23.34 -9.17 4.78
N ASP A 74 24.37 -8.79 5.53
CA ASP A 74 24.20 -7.98 6.74
C ASP A 74 24.19 -6.50 6.37
N LEU A 75 23.01 -5.89 6.46
CA LEU A 75 22.79 -4.49 6.13
C LEU A 75 23.08 -3.57 7.31
N ARG A 76 23.40 -4.05 8.52
CA ARG A 76 23.60 -3.18 9.67
C ARG A 76 24.80 -2.25 9.47
N ARG A 77 24.63 -0.97 9.82
CA ARG A 77 25.74 -0.02 9.80
C ARG A 77 26.75 -0.31 10.92
N LYS A 78 27.98 0.14 10.69
CA LYS A 78 29.00 0.20 11.74
C LYS A 78 29.04 1.64 12.24
N VAL A 79 28.80 1.85 13.53
CA VAL A 79 28.99 3.14 14.21
C VAL A 79 30.33 3.06 14.93
N ASN A 80 31.26 3.95 14.59
CA ASN A 80 32.63 3.94 15.14
C ASN A 80 33.34 2.57 14.98
N GLY A 81 33.12 1.90 13.85
CA GLY A 81 33.71 0.58 13.58
C GLY A 81 33.01 -0.61 14.23
N VAL A 82 32.08 -0.37 15.18
CA VAL A 82 31.30 -1.40 15.86
C VAL A 82 29.97 -1.62 15.13
N LEU A 83 29.63 -2.88 14.86
CA LEU A 83 28.36 -3.23 14.22
C LEU A 83 27.20 -2.90 15.15
N THR A 84 26.17 -2.23 14.64
CA THR A 84 24.95 -1.98 15.42
C THR A 84 24.31 -3.30 15.83
N GLU A 85 24.05 -3.49 17.11
CA GLU A 85 23.38 -4.67 17.64
C GLU A 85 21.94 -4.80 17.11
N SER A 86 21.46 -6.03 16.91
CA SER A 86 20.08 -6.33 16.50
C SER A 86 19.07 -5.65 17.43
N ASP A 87 19.29 -5.74 18.73
CA ASP A 87 18.36 -5.28 19.75
C ASP A 87 18.24 -3.75 19.77
N LYS A 88 19.32 -3.06 19.35
CA LYS A 88 19.27 -1.61 19.16
C LYS A 88 18.45 -1.24 17.92
N VAL A 89 18.59 -2.01 16.84
CA VAL A 89 17.80 -1.82 15.61
C VAL A 89 16.31 -2.06 15.89
N GLU A 90 15.97 -3.12 16.62
CA GLU A 90 14.61 -3.45 17.02
C GLU A 90 13.99 -2.35 17.91
N ARG A 91 14.72 -1.90 18.94
CA ARG A 91 14.28 -0.79 19.81
C ARG A 91 14.03 0.49 19.04
N MET A 92 14.92 0.84 18.11
CA MET A 92 14.75 2.04 17.27
C MET A 92 13.52 1.90 16.37
N LEU A 93 13.32 0.75 15.72
CA LEU A 93 12.14 0.54 14.88
C LEU A 93 10.85 0.55 15.71
N THR A 94 10.80 -0.11 16.85
CA THR A 94 9.63 -0.12 17.75
C THR A 94 9.31 1.28 18.29
N TYR A 95 10.33 2.07 18.62
CA TYR A 95 10.14 3.43 19.14
C TYR A 95 9.62 4.40 18.06
N PHE A 96 10.12 4.28 16.83
CA PHE A 96 9.77 5.20 15.73
C PHE A 96 8.63 4.73 14.84
N LEU A 97 8.25 3.45 14.89
CA LEU A 97 7.14 2.89 14.13
C LEU A 97 5.95 2.62 15.05
N GLU A 98 4.87 3.34 14.81
CA GLU A 98 3.59 3.07 15.47
C GLU A 98 2.88 1.93 14.73
N ASN A 99 2.56 0.85 15.46
CA ASN A 99 1.75 -0.25 14.92
C ASN A 99 0.32 0.23 14.72
N LEU A 100 -0.24 -0.01 13.53
CA LEU A 100 -1.67 0.19 13.33
C LEU A 100 -2.46 -1.00 13.82
N SER A 101 -3.64 -0.70 14.36
CA SER A 101 -4.71 -1.69 14.34
C SER A 101 -5.03 -2.04 12.88
N PRO A 102 -5.33 -3.31 12.58
CA PRO A 102 -5.82 -3.70 11.27
C PRO A 102 -6.94 -2.76 10.84
N PRO A 103 -6.96 -2.32 9.56
CA PRO A 103 -8.03 -1.45 9.11
C PRO A 103 -9.37 -2.12 9.37
N PRO A 104 -10.40 -1.36 9.79
CA PRO A 104 -11.73 -1.92 9.97
C PRO A 104 -12.17 -2.55 8.65
N GLN A 105 -12.86 -3.68 8.74
CA GLN A 105 -13.37 -4.37 7.57
C GLN A 105 -14.26 -3.44 6.75
N ASN A 106 -14.05 -3.43 5.43
CA ASN A 106 -14.82 -2.58 4.55
C ASN A 106 -16.24 -3.14 4.41
N THR A 107 -17.21 -2.47 5.05
CA THR A 107 -18.62 -2.91 5.10
C THR A 107 -19.24 -3.13 3.72
N GLU A 108 -18.83 -2.36 2.70
CA GLU A 108 -19.31 -2.59 1.34
C GLU A 108 -18.75 -3.85 0.70
N LYS A 109 -17.51 -4.19 1.04
CA LYS A 109 -16.90 -5.43 0.57
C LYS A 109 -17.52 -6.63 1.25
N MET A 110 -17.81 -6.54 2.55
CA MET A 110 -18.57 -7.55 3.28
C MET A 110 -19.95 -7.77 2.63
N LEU A 111 -20.65 -6.68 2.34
CA LEU A 111 -21.97 -6.73 1.68
C LEU A 111 -21.90 -7.31 0.25
N ASP A 112 -20.91 -6.93 -0.54
CA ASP A 112 -20.70 -7.49 -1.88
C ASP A 112 -20.29 -8.98 -1.81
N LEU A 113 -19.48 -9.39 -0.83
CA LEU A 113 -19.08 -10.78 -0.61
C LEU A 113 -20.29 -11.65 -0.30
N HIS A 114 -21.10 -11.26 0.68
CA HIS A 114 -22.33 -11.98 1.04
C HIS A 114 -23.32 -12.05 -0.13
N ASN A 115 -23.63 -10.91 -0.78
CA ASN A 115 -24.74 -10.86 -1.74
C ASN A 115 -24.38 -11.37 -3.14
N LYS A 116 -23.14 -11.17 -3.59
CA LYS A 116 -22.75 -11.49 -4.98
C LYS A 116 -21.85 -12.70 -5.08
N ILE A 117 -20.96 -12.89 -4.10
CA ILE A 117 -19.86 -13.85 -4.22
C ILE A 117 -20.25 -15.17 -3.56
N ARG A 118 -20.92 -15.16 -2.39
CA ARG A 118 -21.30 -16.38 -1.63
C ARG A 118 -21.93 -17.49 -2.47
N LYS A 119 -22.80 -17.16 -3.43
CA LYS A 119 -23.45 -18.14 -4.33
C LYS A 119 -22.50 -18.88 -5.29
N TYR A 120 -21.28 -18.39 -5.48
CA TYR A 120 -20.25 -19.01 -6.31
C TYR A 120 -19.17 -19.69 -5.47
N VAL A 121 -19.28 -19.62 -4.14
CA VAL A 121 -18.36 -20.24 -3.20
C VAL A 121 -18.79 -21.71 -3.01
N PRO A 122 -17.87 -22.68 -3.06
CA PRO A 122 -18.19 -24.07 -2.75
C PRO A 122 -18.82 -24.20 -1.36
N ASP A 123 -19.74 -25.15 -1.20
CA ASP A 123 -20.54 -25.31 0.02
C ASP A 123 -19.67 -25.45 1.29
N GLU A 124 -18.50 -26.06 1.16
CA GLU A 124 -17.49 -26.23 2.22
C GLU A 124 -17.02 -24.90 2.83
N PHE A 125 -17.08 -23.79 2.07
CA PHE A 125 -16.58 -22.47 2.49
C PHE A 125 -17.70 -21.41 2.58
N GLN A 126 -18.96 -21.76 2.30
CA GLN A 126 -20.08 -20.80 2.35
C GLN A 126 -20.39 -20.29 3.77
N GLU A 127 -19.98 -21.04 4.78
CA GLU A 127 -20.15 -20.72 6.20
C GLU A 127 -18.92 -20.04 6.82
N ASP A 128 -17.89 -19.75 6.01
CA ASP A 128 -16.74 -18.97 6.48
C ASP A 128 -17.19 -17.58 6.92
N ALA A 129 -16.58 -17.07 8.00
CA ALA A 129 -16.89 -15.77 8.58
C ALA A 129 -16.79 -14.59 7.57
N ILE A 130 -16.01 -14.77 6.50
CA ILE A 130 -15.84 -13.78 5.42
C ILE A 130 -17.12 -13.59 4.59
N TYR A 131 -17.97 -14.62 4.51
CA TYR A 131 -19.24 -14.61 3.78
C TYR A 131 -20.45 -14.51 4.70
N ALA A 132 -20.26 -14.24 5.99
CA ALA A 132 -21.35 -14.06 6.93
C ALA A 132 -22.27 -12.89 6.51
N ALA A 133 -23.54 -12.98 6.90
CA ALA A 133 -24.49 -11.91 6.67
C ALA A 133 -24.06 -10.65 7.44
N PRO A 134 -23.93 -9.49 6.77
CA PRO A 134 -23.61 -8.23 7.45
C PRO A 134 -24.76 -7.82 8.37
N SER A 135 -24.43 -7.14 9.46
CA SER A 135 -25.42 -6.54 10.35
C SER A 135 -26.15 -5.36 9.69
N VAL A 136 -27.32 -5.00 10.20
CA VAL A 136 -28.13 -3.87 9.68
C VAL A 136 -27.34 -2.57 9.66
N ALA A 137 -26.55 -2.30 10.70
CA ALA A 137 -25.71 -1.12 10.78
C ALA A 137 -24.62 -1.10 9.68
N GLU A 138 -23.96 -2.24 9.45
CA GLU A 138 -22.93 -2.36 8.41
C GLU A 138 -23.52 -2.22 7.00
N GLU A 139 -24.76 -2.70 6.77
CA GLU A 139 -25.44 -2.48 5.50
C GLU A 139 -25.73 -1.01 5.24
N ASP A 140 -26.20 -0.28 6.25
CA ASP A 140 -26.54 1.13 6.13
C ASP A 140 -25.28 1.98 5.90
N ASP A 141 -24.19 1.68 6.62
CA ASP A 141 -22.88 2.30 6.40
C ASP A 141 -22.36 2.02 4.98
N ALA A 142 -22.51 0.79 4.49
CA ALA A 142 -22.12 0.42 3.13
C ALA A 142 -22.93 1.21 2.07
N LYS A 143 -24.25 1.34 2.27
CA LYS A 143 -25.12 2.11 1.37
C LYS A 143 -24.75 3.59 1.39
N ALA A 144 -24.52 4.17 2.58
CA ALA A 144 -24.12 5.56 2.75
C ALA A 144 -22.77 5.85 2.09
N ALA A 145 -21.76 5.02 2.32
CA ALA A 145 -20.44 5.15 1.72
C ALA A 145 -20.49 5.08 0.17
N LYS A 146 -21.31 4.16 -0.38
CA LYS A 146 -21.51 4.02 -1.82
C LYS A 146 -22.20 5.25 -2.41
N GLN A 147 -23.18 5.82 -1.71
CA GLN A 147 -23.85 7.04 -2.12
C GLN A 147 -22.89 8.24 -2.09
N ALA A 148 -22.10 8.39 -1.02
CA ALA A 148 -21.12 9.45 -0.88
C ALA A 148 -20.09 9.44 -2.02
N ARG A 149 -19.55 8.25 -2.36
CA ARG A 149 -18.63 8.12 -3.51
C ARG A 149 -19.27 8.46 -4.84
N ARG A 150 -20.52 8.07 -5.07
CA ARG A 150 -21.25 8.44 -6.30
C ARG A 150 -21.40 9.95 -6.41
N LYS A 151 -21.80 10.63 -5.33
CA LYS A 151 -21.90 12.09 -5.27
C LYS A 151 -20.54 12.76 -5.53
N HIS A 152 -19.48 12.28 -4.90
CA HIS A 152 -18.12 12.78 -5.11
C HIS A 152 -17.67 12.62 -6.57
N ARG A 153 -17.87 11.46 -7.19
CA ARG A 153 -17.54 11.22 -8.60
C ARG A 153 -18.32 12.15 -9.54
N ALA A 154 -19.62 12.33 -9.28
CA ALA A 154 -20.46 13.24 -10.07
C ALA A 154 -19.98 14.70 -9.95
N ALA A 155 -19.63 15.14 -8.74
CA ALA A 155 -19.08 16.47 -8.51
C ALA A 155 -17.75 16.68 -9.25
N MET A 156 -16.84 15.70 -9.18
CA MET A 156 -15.56 15.74 -9.90
C MET A 156 -15.75 15.78 -11.41
N ALA A 157 -16.68 14.98 -11.95
CA ALA A 157 -17.00 15.00 -13.38
C ALA A 157 -17.57 16.35 -13.82
N LYS A 158 -18.45 16.96 -13.01
CA LYS A 158 -19.00 18.29 -13.27
C LYS A 158 -17.90 19.36 -13.25
N ALA A 159 -17.00 19.32 -12.26
CA ALA A 159 -15.88 20.24 -12.16
C ALA A 159 -14.90 20.09 -13.34
N ALA A 160 -14.63 18.86 -13.76
CA ALA A 160 -13.79 18.58 -14.93
C ALA A 160 -14.41 19.17 -16.21
N LYS A 161 -15.71 18.96 -16.44
CA LYS A 161 -16.44 19.53 -17.59
C LYS A 161 -16.44 21.06 -17.57
N GLN A 162 -16.72 21.69 -16.43
CA GLN A 162 -16.65 23.15 -16.31
C GLN A 162 -15.26 23.70 -16.63
N ASN A 163 -14.20 22.99 -16.22
CA ASN A 163 -12.83 23.38 -16.53
C ASN A 163 -12.48 23.20 -18.02
N SER A 164 -12.98 22.16 -18.69
CA SER A 164 -12.81 22.01 -20.14
C SER A 164 -13.56 23.09 -20.92
N ASP A 165 -14.80 23.40 -20.52
CA ASP A 165 -15.63 24.41 -21.20
C ASP A 165 -15.00 25.81 -21.06
N ARG A 166 -14.46 26.15 -19.89
CA ARG A 166 -13.70 27.39 -19.68
C ARG A 166 -12.46 27.48 -20.57
N ARG A 167 -11.72 26.39 -20.73
CA ARG A 167 -10.53 26.35 -21.61
C ARG A 167 -10.91 26.49 -23.08
N ALA A 168 -12.04 25.92 -23.50
CA ALA A 168 -12.53 26.07 -24.86
C ALA A 168 -12.99 27.50 -25.15
N ALA A 169 -13.68 28.14 -24.20
CA ALA A 169 -14.11 29.54 -24.32
C ALA A 169 -12.91 30.50 -24.43
N SER A 170 -11.89 30.35 -23.57
CA SER A 170 -10.70 31.21 -23.61
C SER A 170 -9.86 31.01 -24.89
N ALA A 171 -9.83 29.80 -25.45
CA ALA A 171 -9.18 29.53 -26.73
C ALA A 171 -9.91 30.19 -27.91
N ASN A 172 -11.24 30.20 -27.91
CA ASN A 172 -12.05 30.87 -28.93
C ASN A 172 -11.87 32.41 -28.87
N GLU A 173 -11.88 33.00 -27.66
CA GLU A 173 -11.64 34.44 -27.48
C GLU A 173 -10.23 34.86 -27.96
N ALA A 174 -9.20 34.07 -27.67
CA ALA A 174 -7.84 34.33 -28.14
C ALA A 174 -7.71 34.20 -29.68
N GLY A 175 -8.39 33.23 -30.29
CA GLY A 175 -8.44 33.06 -31.74
C GLY A 175 -9.12 34.24 -32.45
N GLU A 176 -10.23 34.73 -31.89
CA GLU A 176 -10.98 35.86 -32.45
C GLU A 176 -10.19 37.18 -32.34
N ALA A 177 -9.53 37.42 -31.20
CA ALA A 177 -8.66 38.59 -31.02
C ALA A 177 -7.45 38.60 -31.97
N THR A 178 -6.88 37.42 -32.26
CA THR A 178 -5.76 37.28 -33.20
C THR A 178 -6.20 37.51 -34.64
N LYS A 179 -7.43 37.12 -35.00
CA LYS A 179 -7.99 37.33 -36.34
C LYS A 179 -8.28 38.81 -36.62
N ARG A 180 -8.82 39.54 -35.63
CA ARG A 180 -9.08 40.99 -35.73
C ARG A 180 -7.80 41.83 -35.89
N ARG A 181 -6.66 41.39 -35.35
CA ARG A 181 -5.36 42.06 -35.50
C ARG A 181 -4.69 41.88 -36.87
N LYS A 182 -5.12 40.91 -37.69
CA LYS A 182 -4.55 40.65 -39.02
C LYS A 182 -5.30 41.34 -40.17
N THR A 183 -6.45 41.95 -39.87
CA THR A 183 -7.34 42.60 -40.86
C THR A 183 -7.37 44.12 -40.73
N ALA A 184 -6.46 44.70 -39.95
CA ALA A 184 -6.21 46.13 -39.82
C ALA A 184 -4.77 46.41 -40.28
#